data_AF-A0A853BA24-F1
#
_entry.id   AF-A0A853BA24-F1
#
_cell.length_a   1.000
_cell.length_b   1.000
_cell.length_c   1.000
_cell.angle_alpha   90.00
_cell.angle_beta   90.00
_cell.angle_gamma   90.00
#
_symmetry.space_group_name_H-M   'P 1'
#
loop_
_entity.id
_entity.type
_entity.pdbx_description
1 polymer ?
#
loop_
_entity_poly.entity_id
_entity_poly.type
_entity_poly.pdbx_seq_one_letter_code
_entity_poly.pdbx_strand_id
1 'polypeptide(L)'
;MEAEIARILGADLPGPACSVADVRAATAFLAPALEIVDSRIAGWDITVVDTVADNASSGLFVLGDTREALGDVEPADVEMQLHRGTELVSRGTGRDCLGDPLGPVRVSFATAANA
;
A
#
# COMPACT_ATOMS: atom_id res chain seq x y z
N MET A 1 4.77 -7.96 9.78
CA MET A 1 3.56 -7.12 9.84
C MET A 1 3.99 -5.70 9.59
N GLU A 2 3.32 -5.06 8.67
CA GLU A 2 3.62 -3.72 8.20
C GLU A 2 2.34 -2.88 8.28
N ALA A 3 2.49 -1.59 8.55
CA ALA A 3 1.38 -0.66 8.65
C ALA A 3 1.41 0.26 7.43
N GLU A 4 0.29 0.31 6.73
CA GLU A 4 0.16 0.83 5.38
C GLU A 4 -0.99 1.83 5.28
N ILE A 5 -0.96 2.66 4.24
CA ILE A 5 -2.09 3.50 3.84
C ILE A 5 -2.73 2.87 2.60
N ALA A 6 -3.89 2.25 2.78
CA ALA A 6 -4.68 1.72 1.66
C ALA A 6 -5.42 2.85 0.95
N ARG A 7 -5.47 2.76 -0.38
CA ARG A 7 -6.21 3.69 -1.25
C ARG A 7 -7.43 2.98 -1.80
N ILE A 8 -8.58 3.63 -1.70
CA ILE A 8 -9.83 3.17 -2.27
C ILE A 8 -10.13 4.05 -3.46
N LEU A 9 -10.10 3.44 -4.65
CA LEU A 9 -10.36 4.13 -5.90
C LEU A 9 -11.87 4.37 -6.08
N GLY A 10 -12.24 5.59 -6.44
CA GLY A 10 -13.60 5.95 -6.88
C GLY A 10 -13.78 5.93 -8.39
N ALA A 11 -12.68 5.81 -9.14
CA ALA A 11 -12.66 5.74 -10.60
C ALA A 11 -11.49 4.87 -11.07
N ASP A 12 -11.59 4.38 -12.31
CA ASP A 12 -10.50 3.65 -12.96
C ASP A 12 -9.30 4.56 -13.21
N LEU A 13 -8.09 3.99 -13.18
CA LEU A 13 -6.87 4.69 -13.58
C LEU A 13 -6.73 4.67 -15.12
N PRO A 14 -6.18 5.72 -15.74
CA PRO A 14 -6.13 5.89 -17.20
C PRO A 14 -5.14 4.94 -17.93
N GLY A 15 -4.60 3.94 -17.24
CA GLY A 15 -3.73 2.91 -17.82
C GLY A 15 -2.24 3.02 -17.43
N PRO A 16 -1.33 2.34 -18.16
CA PRO A 16 0.07 2.16 -17.74
C PRO A 16 0.91 3.45 -17.63
N ALA A 17 0.46 4.54 -18.25
CA ALA A 17 1.11 5.85 -18.21
C ALA A 17 0.49 6.79 -17.15
N CYS A 18 -0.28 6.24 -16.20
CA CYS A 18 -0.89 6.97 -15.10
C CYS A 18 0.12 7.86 -14.37
N SER A 19 -0.19 9.14 -14.26
CA SER A 19 0.57 10.09 -13.44
C SER A 19 0.13 10.03 -11.98
N VAL A 20 0.93 10.62 -11.08
CA VAL A 20 0.53 10.81 -9.68
C VAL A 20 -0.75 11.66 -9.56
N ALA A 21 -0.92 12.64 -10.44
CA ALA A 21 -2.14 13.45 -10.49
C ALA A 21 -3.39 12.61 -10.81
N ASP A 22 -3.26 11.65 -11.73
CA ASP A 22 -4.34 10.72 -12.06
C ASP A 22 -4.66 9.79 -10.88
N VAL A 23 -3.64 9.29 -10.17
CA VAL A 23 -3.83 8.48 -8.94
C VAL A 23 -4.56 9.29 -7.87
N ARG A 24 -4.15 10.55 -7.65
CA ARG A 24 -4.82 11.47 -6.71
C ARG A 24 -6.27 11.69 -7.12
N ALA A 25 -6.54 11.98 -8.40
CA ALA A 25 -7.89 12.20 -8.90
C ALA A 25 -8.80 10.97 -8.81
N ALA A 26 -8.25 9.76 -9.00
CA ALA A 26 -9.00 8.52 -8.93
C ALA A 26 -9.21 7.99 -7.49
N THR A 27 -8.46 8.48 -6.51
CA THR A 27 -8.56 8.03 -5.11
C THR A 27 -9.72 8.73 -4.41
N ALA A 28 -10.72 7.96 -3.97
CA ALA A 28 -11.86 8.47 -3.22
C ALA A 28 -11.55 8.57 -1.72
N PHE A 29 -10.95 7.52 -1.15
CA PHE A 29 -10.68 7.44 0.28
C PHE A 29 -9.31 6.84 0.57
N LEU A 30 -8.78 7.20 1.74
CA LEU A 30 -7.65 6.57 2.40
C LEU A 30 -8.16 5.78 3.60
N ALA A 31 -7.49 4.67 3.90
CA ALA A 31 -7.77 3.86 5.07
C ALA A 31 -6.48 3.32 5.68
N PRO A 32 -6.37 3.23 7.01
CA PRO A 32 -5.27 2.49 7.62
C PRO A 32 -5.38 1.01 7.27
N ALA A 33 -4.26 0.37 6.97
CA ALA A 33 -4.19 -1.05 6.69
C ALA A 33 -3.01 -1.70 7.41
N LEU A 34 -3.14 -2.99 7.68
CA LEU A 34 -2.02 -3.84 8.10
C LEU A 34 -1.77 -4.87 7.01
N GLU A 35 -0.53 -4.97 6.54
CA GLU A 35 -0.10 -6.10 5.72
C GLU A 35 0.58 -7.15 6.61
N ILE A 36 0.11 -8.38 6.47
CA ILE A 36 0.69 -9.57 7.08
C ILE A 36 1.49 -10.26 5.98
N VAL A 37 2.72 -9.80 5.80
CA VAL A 37 3.69 -10.42 4.90
C VAL A 37 4.10 -11.81 5.42
N ASP A 38 4.31 -12.74 4.50
CA ASP A 38 4.79 -14.10 4.76
C ASP A 38 5.62 -14.60 3.58
N SER A 39 6.63 -15.43 3.86
CA SER A 39 7.53 -15.97 2.85
C SER A 39 7.32 -17.47 2.67
N ARG A 40 7.18 -17.91 1.42
CA ARG A 40 7.19 -19.34 1.08
C ARG A 40 8.60 -19.92 0.97
N ILE A 41 9.63 -19.08 1.16
CA ILE A 41 11.03 -19.47 1.11
C ILE A 41 11.56 -19.63 2.54
N ALA A 42 12.23 -20.76 2.77
CA ALA A 42 12.64 -21.17 4.09
C ALA A 42 13.57 -20.12 4.73
N GLY A 43 13.28 -19.78 5.99
CA GLY A 43 14.12 -18.90 6.79
C GLY A 43 14.18 -17.45 6.31
N TRP A 44 13.27 -17.02 5.42
CA TRP A 44 13.32 -15.68 4.79
C TRP A 44 14.63 -15.40 4.03
N ASP A 45 15.31 -16.45 3.57
CA ASP A 45 16.53 -16.33 2.76
C ASP A 45 16.16 -15.98 1.31
N ILE A 46 15.81 -14.72 1.08
CA ILE A 46 15.22 -14.22 -0.17
C ILE A 46 16.07 -13.13 -0.83
N THR A 47 16.14 -13.18 -2.16
CA THR A 47 16.54 -12.05 -3.01
C THR A 47 15.32 -11.31 -3.53
N VAL A 48 15.51 -10.17 -4.21
CA VAL A 48 14.39 -9.44 -4.83
C VAL A 48 13.62 -10.29 -5.85
N VAL A 49 14.31 -11.17 -6.59
CA VAL A 49 13.67 -12.04 -7.60
C VAL A 49 12.80 -13.08 -6.92
N ASP A 50 13.26 -13.57 -5.77
CA ASP A 50 12.51 -14.51 -4.93
C ASP A 50 11.24 -13.87 -4.38
N THR A 51 11.32 -12.65 -3.85
CA THR A 51 10.15 -11.88 -3.41
C THR A 51 9.15 -11.66 -4.55
N VAL A 52 9.63 -11.32 -5.75
CA VAL A 52 8.76 -11.17 -6.94
C VAL A 52 8.08 -12.50 -7.30
N ALA A 53 8.85 -13.59 -7.36
CA ALA A 53 8.32 -14.93 -7.64
C ALA A 53 7.32 -15.38 -6.56
N ASP A 54 7.54 -14.95 -5.33
CA ASP A 54 6.70 -15.23 -4.18
C ASP A 54 5.57 -14.20 -3.98
N ASN A 55 5.05 -13.62 -5.07
CA ASN A 55 3.94 -12.66 -5.03
C ASN A 55 4.17 -11.54 -4.00
N ALA A 56 5.34 -10.90 -4.08
CA ALA A 56 5.79 -9.86 -3.16
C ALA A 56 5.81 -10.26 -1.66
N SER A 57 5.88 -11.56 -1.36
CA SER A 57 5.73 -12.08 0.01
C SER A 57 4.40 -11.65 0.68
N SER A 58 3.36 -11.36 -0.11
CA SER A 58 2.04 -11.04 0.44
C SER A 58 1.40 -12.29 1.04
N GLY A 59 0.87 -12.17 2.26
CA GLY A 59 0.13 -13.22 2.95
C GLY A 59 -1.35 -12.84 3.12
N LEU A 60 -1.63 -11.90 4.03
CA LEU A 60 -2.96 -11.38 4.32
C LEU A 60 -2.92 -9.86 4.50
N PHE A 61 -4.08 -9.21 4.52
CA PHE A 61 -4.21 -7.82 4.95
C PHE A 61 -5.43 -7.61 5.83
N VAL A 62 -5.39 -6.56 6.64
CA VAL A 62 -6.53 -6.06 7.41
C VAL A 62 -6.74 -4.60 7.03
N LEU A 63 -7.97 -4.25 6.64
CA LEU A 63 -8.35 -2.87 6.38
C LEU A 63 -9.06 -2.33 7.61
N GLY A 64 -8.61 -1.20 8.15
CA GLY A 64 -9.33 -0.53 9.24
C GLY A 64 -10.70 -0.01 8.78
N ASP A 65 -11.55 0.40 9.71
CA ASP A 65 -12.92 0.83 9.39
C ASP A 65 -13.03 2.29 8.94
N THR A 66 -12.07 3.14 9.35
CA THR A 66 -12.06 4.56 9.01
C THR A 66 -11.81 4.78 7.52
N ARG A 67 -12.51 5.77 6.96
CA ARG A 67 -12.35 6.23 5.57
C ARG A 67 -12.20 7.74 5.60
N GLU A 68 -11.00 8.23 5.30
CA GLU A 68 -10.75 9.67 5.18
C GLU A 68 -10.79 10.04 3.70
N ALA A 69 -11.51 11.08 3.33
CA ALA A 69 -11.48 11.56 1.96
C ALA A 69 -10.10 12.15 1.67
N LEU A 70 -9.60 11.97 0.44
CA LEU A 70 -8.25 12.45 0.10
C LEU A 70 -8.09 13.98 0.29
N GLY A 71 -9.17 14.75 0.14
CA GLY A 71 -9.13 16.20 0.35
C GLY A 71 -8.95 16.64 1.81
N ASP A 72 -9.17 15.74 2.77
CA ASP A 72 -9.17 16.05 4.20
C ASP A 72 -7.83 15.75 4.88
N VAL A 73 -6.97 14.96 4.23
CA VAL A 73 -5.70 14.48 4.78
C VAL A 73 -4.62 14.55 3.70
N GLU A 74 -3.43 15.05 4.03
CA GLU A 74 -2.26 14.90 3.16
C GLU A 74 -1.56 13.57 3.48
N PRO A 75 -1.63 12.54 2.61
CA PRO A 75 -1.13 11.20 2.91
C PRO A 75 0.36 11.17 3.25
N ALA A 76 1.18 12.05 2.65
CA ALA A 76 2.60 12.11 2.96
C ALA A 76 2.87 12.46 4.44
N ASP A 77 2.01 13.28 5.06
CA ASP A 77 2.20 13.77 6.42
C ASP A 77 1.47 12.93 7.48
N VAL A 78 0.80 11.84 7.08
CA VAL A 78 0.14 10.92 8.03
C VAL A 78 1.19 10.23 8.88
N GLU A 79 1.05 10.34 10.21
CA GLU A 79 1.86 9.60 11.18
C GLU A 79 1.29 8.21 11.46
N MET A 80 2.16 7.23 11.64
CA MET A 80 1.82 5.85 11.96
C MET A 80 2.54 5.39 13.22
N GLN A 81 1.82 4.68 14.08
CA GLN A 81 2.36 3.95 15.23
C GLN A 81 1.79 2.54 15.27
N LEU A 82 2.67 1.53 15.29
CA LEU A 82 2.28 0.13 15.42
C LEU A 82 2.60 -0.35 16.84
N HIS A 83 1.58 -0.83 17.54
CA HIS A 83 1.70 -1.36 18.89
C HIS A 83 1.45 -2.87 18.92
N ARG A 84 2.26 -3.59 19.67
CA ARG A 84 2.02 -4.99 20.05
C ARG A 84 1.58 -5.02 21.51
N GLY A 85 0.27 -5.05 21.74
CA GLY A 85 -0.29 -4.78 23.06
C GLY A 85 -0.06 -3.31 23.43
N THR A 86 0.70 -3.05 24.49
CA THR A 86 1.06 -1.69 24.92
C THR A 86 2.47 -1.26 24.48
N GLU A 87 3.20 -2.14 23.81
CA GLU A 87 4.58 -1.88 23.35
C GLU A 87 4.54 -1.24 21.96
N LEU A 88 5.11 -0.05 21.81
CA LEU A 88 5.37 0.56 20.51
C LEU A 88 6.50 -0.22 19.81
N VAL A 89 6.19 -0.90 18.70
CA VAL A 89 7.14 -1.75 17.97
C VAL A 89 7.58 -1.16 16.63
N SER A 90 6.83 -0.21 16.07
CA SER A 90 7.22 0.54 14.87
C SER A 90 6.54 1.91 14.83
N ARG A 91 7.16 2.87 14.14
CA ARG A 91 6.62 4.21 13.88
C ARG A 91 7.16 4.75 12.57
N GLY A 92 6.40 5.62 11.91
CA GLY A 92 6.82 6.25 10.67
C GLY A 92 5.82 7.31 10.19
N THR A 93 6.04 7.80 8.98
CA THR A 93 5.17 8.75 8.29
C THR A 93 4.91 8.29 6.87
N GLY A 94 3.87 8.82 6.22
CA GLY A 94 3.61 8.54 4.80
C GLY A 94 4.81 8.80 3.88
N ARG A 95 5.65 9.79 4.21
CA ARG A 95 6.89 10.08 3.48
C ARG A 95 7.89 8.93 3.45
N ASP A 96 7.83 8.01 4.41
CA ASP A 96 8.69 6.82 4.40
C ASP A 96 8.32 5.87 3.23
N CYS A 97 7.11 5.98 2.69
CA CYS A 97 6.68 5.30 1.47
C CYS A 97 7.11 6.11 0.23
N LEU A 98 8.40 6.02 -0.13
CA LEU A 98 8.96 6.63 -1.35
C LEU A 98 8.71 8.16 -1.48
N GLY A 99 8.57 8.87 -0.36
CA GLY A 99 8.33 10.31 -0.31
C GLY A 99 6.85 10.74 -0.35
N ASP A 100 5.97 9.91 -0.91
CA ASP A 100 4.52 10.12 -0.97
C ASP A 100 3.82 8.75 -1.20
N PRO A 101 2.87 8.33 -0.35
CA PRO A 101 2.09 7.10 -0.55
C PRO A 101 1.25 7.10 -1.85
N LEU A 102 1.01 8.28 -2.44
CA LEU A 102 0.37 8.45 -3.75
C LEU A 102 1.38 8.53 -4.91
N GLY A 103 2.66 8.32 -4.60
CA GLY A 103 3.75 8.21 -5.56
C GLY A 103 3.45 7.23 -6.69
N PRO A 104 4.21 7.33 -7.79
CA PRO A 104 3.85 6.70 -9.06
C PRO A 104 3.71 5.19 -8.90
N VAL A 105 2.48 4.70 -9.02
CA VAL A 105 2.25 3.28 -9.23
C VAL A 105 2.35 3.04 -10.72
N ARG A 106 3.40 2.34 -11.16
CA ARG A 106 3.30 1.65 -12.45
C ARG A 106 2.37 0.46 -12.26
N VAL A 107 1.07 0.73 -12.39
CA VAL A 107 0.02 -0.29 -12.42
C VAL A 107 0.21 -1.07 -13.71
N SER A 108 1.07 -2.09 -13.67
CA SER A 108 1.23 -3.05 -14.75
C SER A 108 0.26 -4.22 -14.52
N PHE A 109 -1.02 -3.93 -14.23
CA PHE A 109 -2.03 -4.93 -14.51
C PHE A 109 -2.28 -4.87 -16.02
N ALA A 110 -1.57 -5.71 -16.77
CA ALA A 110 -2.24 -6.38 -17.85
C ALA A 110 -3.30 -7.27 -17.20
N THR A 111 -4.44 -6.69 -16.79
CA THR A 111 -5.62 -7.50 -16.51
C THR A 111 -5.85 -8.35 -17.74
N ALA A 112 -6.12 -9.63 -17.49
CA ALA A 112 -6.79 -10.52 -18.42
C ALA A 112 -8.04 -9.81 -18.96
N ALA A 113 -7.86 -9.04 -20.03
CA ALA A 113 -8.91 -8.75 -20.96
C ALA A 113 -9.19 -10.09 -21.65
N ASN A 114 -10.28 -10.72 -21.22
CA ASN A 114 -10.81 -12.02 -21.65
C ASN A 114 -10.15 -13.24 -21.00
N ALA A 115 -10.73 -13.69 -19.89
CA ALA A 115 -10.95 -15.11 -19.61
C ALA A 115 -12.47 -15.31 -19.46
#